data_AF-A0A9N9X690-F1
#
_entry.id   AF-A0A9N9X690-F1
#
_cell.length_a   1.000
_cell.length_b   1.000
_cell.length_c   1.000
_cell.angle_alpha   90.00
_cell.angle_beta   90.00
_cell.angle_gamma   90.00
#
_symmetry.space_group_name_H-M   'P 1'
#
loop_
_entity.id
_entity.type
_entity.pdbx_description
1 polymer ?
#
loop_
_entity_poly.entity_id
_entity_poly.type
_entity_poly.pdbx_seq_one_letter_code
_entity_poly.pdbx_strand_id
1 'polypeptide(L)'
;MKNIVLATIVLFAVYQSVDGIVCNHIYCSIFKCEESVVCNEFEILVEKASFCGCCDACYEKLYQGQSCKRGILTVVFPSTQKCVNGLECSSEGKCDKPELGQALLL
;
A
#
# COMPACT_ATOMS: atom_id res chain seq x y z
N MET A 1 14.92 13.41 42.16
CA MET A 1 14.21 14.20 41.11
C MET A 1 14.72 13.90 39.70
N LYS A 2 16.03 13.84 39.45
CA LYS A 2 16.63 13.57 38.12
C LYS A 2 16.12 12.30 37.41
N ASN A 3 15.89 11.21 38.15
CA ASN A 3 15.41 9.94 37.60
C ASN A 3 13.92 9.97 37.20
N ILE A 4 13.12 10.82 37.88
CA ILE A 4 11.69 10.98 37.57
C ILE A 4 11.53 11.78 36.27
N VAL A 5 12.36 12.82 36.08
CA VAL A 5 12.39 13.61 34.84
C VAL A 5 12.83 12.77 33.65
N LEU A 6 13.82 11.89 33.83
CA LEU A 6 14.26 10.99 32.76
C LEU A 6 13.15 10.01 32.36
N ALA A 7 12.45 9.43 33.34
CA ALA A 7 11.36 8.50 33.11
C ALA A 7 10.18 9.15 32.36
N THR A 8 9.83 10.39 32.70
CA THR A 8 8.74 11.11 32.01
C THR A 8 9.10 11.46 30.57
N ILE A 9 10.34 11.85 30.28
CA ILE A 9 10.79 12.12 28.90
C ILE A 9 10.74 10.85 28.04
N VAL A 10 11.19 9.71 28.58
CA VAL A 10 11.15 8.42 27.87
C VAL A 10 9.71 7.99 27.62
N LEU A 11 8.81 8.13 28.59
CA LEU A 11 7.40 7.80 28.43
C LEU A 11 6.73 8.67 27.35
N PHE A 12 7.05 9.96 27.31
CA PHE A 12 6.50 10.88 26.31
C PHE A 12 7.01 10.56 24.90
N ALA A 13 8.29 10.21 24.75
CA ALA A 13 8.86 9.80 23.46
C ALA A 13 8.20 8.51 22.93
N VAL A 14 7.92 7.53 23.81
CA VAL A 14 7.22 6.30 23.42
C VAL A 14 5.76 6.58 23.08
N TYR A 15 5.08 7.46 23.81
CA TYR A 15 3.70 7.86 23.49
C TYR A 15 3.57 8.54 22.12
N GLN A 16 4.54 9.35 21.70
CA GLN A 16 4.53 9.96 20.36
C GLN A 16 4.76 8.94 19.23
N SER A 17 5.22 7.73 19.54
CA SER A 17 5.46 6.68 18.53
C SER A 17 4.21 5.88 18.15
N VAL A 18 3.07 6.10 18.84
CA VAL A 18 1.79 5.43 18.51
C VAL A 18 0.87 6.23 17.59
N ASP A 19 1.20 7.48 17.26
CA ASP A 19 0.57 8.19 16.13
C ASP A 19 1.17 7.70 14.82
N GLY A 20 0.87 6.44 14.47
CA GLY A 20 0.96 6.01 13.09
C GLY A 20 0.06 6.91 12.24
N ILE A 21 0.44 7.17 10.99
CA ILE A 21 -0.42 7.89 10.05
C ILE A 21 -1.68 7.04 9.83
N VAL A 22 -2.71 7.28 10.63
CA VAL A 22 -4.00 6.62 10.49
C VAL A 22 -4.72 7.32 9.36
N CYS A 23 -5.00 6.58 8.31
CA CYS A 23 -5.85 6.99 7.20
C CYS A 23 -7.29 7.23 7.72
N ASN A 24 -7.50 8.40 8.32
CA ASN A 24 -8.80 8.85 8.75
C ASN A 24 -9.59 9.36 7.53
N HIS A 25 -10.92 9.25 7.55
CA HIS A 25 -11.83 9.70 6.49
C HIS A 25 -11.61 11.16 6.05
N ILE A 26 -11.06 12.00 6.94
CA ILE A 26 -10.74 13.39 6.64
C ILE A 26 -9.54 13.51 5.68
N TYR A 27 -8.61 12.55 5.66
CA TYR A 27 -7.38 12.63 4.88
C TYR A 27 -7.65 12.82 3.37
N CYS A 28 -8.55 12.02 2.80
CA CYS A 28 -8.93 12.14 1.39
C CYS A 28 -9.72 13.42 1.07
N SER A 29 -10.31 14.08 2.07
CA SER A 29 -11.03 15.35 1.87
C SER A 29 -10.10 16.56 1.83
N ILE A 30 -8.91 16.44 2.43
CA ILE A 30 -7.88 17.48 2.44
C ILE A 30 -6.94 17.31 1.23
N PHE A 31 -6.65 16.06 0.86
CA PHE A 31 -5.74 15.76 -0.25
C PHE A 31 -6.48 15.85 -1.59
N LYS A 32 -6.04 16.76 -2.47
CA LYS A 32 -6.59 16.86 -3.82
C LYS A 32 -5.92 15.85 -4.74
N CYS A 33 -6.73 14.99 -5.36
CA CYS A 33 -6.27 14.10 -6.41
C CYS A 33 -6.02 14.87 -7.70
N GLU A 34 -5.07 14.39 -8.50
CA GLU A 34 -4.91 14.85 -9.87
C GLU A 34 -6.11 14.36 -10.70
N GLU A 35 -6.73 15.26 -11.48
CA GLU A 35 -7.98 14.94 -12.21
C GLU A 35 -7.79 13.93 -13.34
N SER A 36 -6.57 13.82 -13.88
CA SER A 36 -6.25 12.91 -14.98
C SER A 36 -4.87 12.30 -14.82
N VAL A 37 -4.79 11.19 -14.09
CA VAL A 37 -3.55 10.43 -13.96
C VAL A 37 -3.29 9.67 -15.27
N VAL A 38 -2.21 10.04 -15.97
CA VAL A 38 -1.77 9.37 -17.19
C VAL A 38 -0.52 8.55 -16.89
N CYS A 39 -0.60 7.24 -17.02
CA CYS A 39 0.51 6.33 -16.74
C CYS A 39 1.40 6.11 -17.97
N ASN A 40 2.67 5.83 -17.72
CA ASN A 40 3.62 5.49 -18.77
C ASN A 40 3.33 4.11 -19.39
N GLU A 41 3.98 3.81 -20.52
CA GLU A 41 3.80 2.54 -21.23
C GLU A 41 4.17 1.29 -20.39
N PHE A 42 5.02 1.46 -19.36
CA PHE A 42 5.43 0.41 -18.43
C PHE A 42 4.61 0.37 -17.13
N GLU A 43 3.54 1.17 -17.04
CA GLU A 43 2.72 1.33 -15.84
C GLU A 43 1.25 0.99 -16.11
N ILE A 44 0.53 0.64 -15.05
CA ILE A 44 -0.90 0.37 -15.06
C ILE A 44 -1.58 1.36 -14.13
N LEU A 45 -2.66 1.97 -14.61
CA LEU A 45 -3.53 2.78 -13.76
C LEU A 45 -4.26 1.86 -12.78
N VAL A 46 -4.11 2.14 -11.49
CA VAL A 46 -4.77 1.42 -10.41
C VAL A 46 -5.63 2.40 -9.63
N GLU A 47 -6.92 2.07 -9.51
CA GLU A 47 -7.86 2.90 -8.76
C GLU A 47 -7.55 2.88 -7.27
N LYS A 48 -7.67 4.03 -6.61
CA LYS A 48 -7.50 4.17 -5.15
C LYS A 48 -6.20 3.53 -4.62
N ALA A 49 -5.13 3.68 -5.39
CA ALA A 49 -3.83 3.09 -5.12
C ALA A 49 -2.87 4.05 -4.41
N SER A 50 -3.21 5.34 -4.32
CA SER A 50 -2.42 6.29 -3.57
C SER A 50 -2.43 5.99 -2.07
N PHE A 51 -1.56 6.70 -1.33
CA PHE A 51 -1.55 6.62 0.12
C PHE A 51 -2.95 6.86 0.71
N CYS A 52 -3.37 6.00 1.64
CA CYS A 52 -4.73 5.95 2.20
C CYS A 52 -5.88 5.65 1.22
N GLY A 53 -5.59 5.24 -0.01
CA GLY A 53 -6.59 4.84 -1.00
C GLY A 53 -7.49 5.98 -1.48
N CYS A 54 -6.97 7.20 -1.48
CA CYS A 54 -7.76 8.40 -1.82
C CYS A 54 -7.85 8.66 -3.32
N CYS A 55 -6.78 8.36 -4.06
CA CYS A 55 -6.61 8.73 -5.46
C CYS A 55 -6.10 7.54 -6.26
N ASP A 56 -6.30 7.61 -7.57
CA ASP A 56 -5.72 6.66 -8.51
C ASP A 56 -4.22 6.88 -8.61
N ALA A 57 -3.47 5.82 -8.92
CA ALA A 57 -2.03 5.88 -9.07
C ALA A 57 -1.52 4.92 -10.15
N CYS A 58 -0.35 5.22 -10.70
CA CYS A 58 0.34 4.39 -11.67
C CYS A 58 1.27 3.41 -10.95
N TYR A 59 1.06 2.11 -11.17
CA TYR A 59 1.94 1.07 -10.66
C TYR A 59 2.74 0.44 -11.79
N GLU A 60 4.00 0.11 -11.52
CA GLU A 60 4.87 -0.59 -12.45
C GLU A 60 4.29 -1.97 -12.82
N LYS A 61 4.35 -2.31 -14.10
CA LYS A 61 3.94 -3.61 -14.64
C LYS A 61 4.89 -4.71 -14.19
N LEU A 62 4.36 -5.71 -13.50
CA LEU A 62 5.05 -6.97 -13.23
C LEU A 62 4.56 -8.06 -14.18
N TYR A 63 5.49 -8.63 -14.95
CA TYR A 63 5.25 -9.72 -15.89
C TYR A 63 5.33 -11.09 -15.21
N GLN A 64 4.92 -12.13 -15.94
CA GLN A 64 4.93 -13.49 -15.43
C GLN A 64 6.33 -13.90 -14.92
N GLY A 65 6.36 -14.53 -13.75
CA GLY A 65 7.58 -14.98 -13.08
C GLY A 65 8.34 -13.90 -12.32
N GLN A 66 7.98 -12.62 -12.48
CA GLN A 66 8.60 -11.54 -11.69
C GLN A 66 8.11 -11.55 -10.25
N SER A 67 9.01 -11.17 -9.35
CA SER A 67 8.72 -11.13 -7.91
C SER A 67 7.69 -10.05 -7.60
N CYS A 68 6.71 -10.41 -6.78
CA CYS A 68 5.66 -9.52 -6.28
C CYS A 68 5.57 -9.66 -4.76
N LYS A 69 5.16 -8.59 -4.08
CA LYS A 69 5.02 -8.58 -2.62
C LYS A 69 3.58 -8.93 -2.25
N ARG A 70 3.37 -10.13 -1.69
CA ARG A 70 2.11 -10.51 -1.03
C ARG A 70 2.35 -10.45 0.48
N GLY A 71 1.89 -9.41 1.17
CA GLY A 71 2.10 -9.30 2.61
C GLY A 71 1.27 -8.22 3.26
N ILE A 72 0.98 -8.36 4.56
CA ILE A 72 0.17 -7.44 5.37
C ILE A 72 0.67 -5.99 5.28
N LEU A 73 1.98 -5.80 5.03
CA LEU A 73 2.59 -4.48 4.88
C LEU A 73 2.14 -3.74 3.60
N THR A 74 1.57 -4.39 2.58
CA THR A 74 1.01 -3.67 1.43
C THR A 74 -0.26 -2.87 1.77
N VAL A 75 -0.93 -3.22 2.88
CA VAL A 75 -2.06 -2.42 3.40
C VAL A 75 -1.57 -1.10 4.00
N VAL A 76 -0.36 -1.09 4.55
CA VAL A 76 0.25 0.09 5.20
C VAL A 76 1.05 0.92 4.18
N PHE A 77 1.74 0.25 3.26
CA PHE A 77 2.50 0.87 2.19
C PHE A 77 2.03 0.29 0.86
N PRO A 78 1.17 1.01 0.11
CA PRO A 78 0.76 0.56 -1.21
C PRO A 78 2.00 0.24 -2.05
N SER A 79 2.11 -1.01 -2.52
CA SER A 79 3.22 -1.39 -3.38
C SER A 79 3.06 -0.68 -4.72
N THR A 80 4.05 0.04 -5.20
CA THR A 80 4.00 0.74 -6.49
C THR A 80 4.13 -0.20 -7.71
N GLN A 81 3.77 -1.47 -7.55
CA GLN A 81 3.95 -2.54 -8.54
C GLN A 81 2.70 -3.42 -8.58
N LYS A 82 2.26 -3.81 -9.79
CA LYS A 82 1.11 -4.68 -10.00
C LYS A 82 1.39 -5.69 -11.10
N CYS A 83 0.99 -6.94 -10.89
CA CYS A 83 1.01 -7.94 -11.96
C CYS A 83 0.17 -7.47 -13.15
N VAL A 84 0.66 -7.71 -14.38
CA VAL A 84 -0.08 -7.38 -15.60
C VAL A 84 -1.40 -8.13 -15.67
N ASN A 85 -2.35 -7.59 -16.44
CA ASN A 85 -3.72 -8.09 -16.53
C ASN A 85 -3.79 -9.61 -16.71
N GLY A 86 -4.57 -10.27 -15.85
CA GLY A 86 -4.74 -11.72 -15.87
C GLY A 86 -3.68 -12.52 -15.11
N LEU A 87 -2.71 -11.86 -14.46
CA LEU A 87 -1.79 -12.47 -13.52
C LEU A 87 -2.08 -12.02 -12.10
N GLU A 88 -1.89 -12.91 -11.15
CA GLU A 88 -1.97 -12.63 -9.72
C GLU A 88 -0.67 -13.00 -9.02
N CYS A 89 -0.43 -12.36 -7.87
CA CYS A 89 0.74 -12.69 -7.07
C CYS A 89 0.53 -14.05 -6.39
N SER A 90 1.22 -15.08 -6.87
CA SER A 90 1.24 -16.44 -6.31
C SER A 90 1.67 -16.44 -4.84
N SER A 91 1.37 -17.53 -4.12
CA SER A 91 1.90 -17.80 -2.78
C SER A 91 3.42 -17.80 -2.72
N GLU A 92 4.09 -18.12 -3.83
CA GLU A 92 5.55 -18.06 -3.98
C GLU A 92 6.09 -16.64 -4.15
N GLY A 93 5.22 -15.61 -4.15
CA GLY A 93 5.62 -14.22 -4.34
C GLY A 93 6.06 -13.92 -5.77
N LYS A 94 5.44 -14.56 -6.76
CA LYS A 94 5.67 -14.31 -8.19
C LYS A 94 4.36 -14.06 -8.92
N CYS A 95 4.38 -13.21 -9.94
CA CYS A 95 3.21 -13.03 -10.80
C CYS A 95 3.01 -14.28 -11.65
N ASP A 96 1.88 -14.96 -11.49
CA ASP A 96 1.52 -16.14 -12.27
C ASP A 96 0.03 -16.13 -12.60
N LYS A 97 -0.40 -17.03 -13.49
CA LYS A 97 -1.82 -17.15 -13.84
C LYS A 97 -2.61 -17.54 -12.58
N PRO A 98 -3.77 -16.92 -12.33
CA PRO A 98 -4.64 -17.33 -11.23
C PRO A 98 -5.01 -18.80 -11.45
N GLU A 99 -4.71 -19.64 -10.47
CA GLU A 99 -5.20 -21.02 -10.48
C GLU A 99 -6.72 -20.96 -10.41
N LEU A 100 -7.40 -21.64 -11.33
CA LEU A 100 -8.84 -21.58 -11.62
C LEU A 100 -9.76 -21.99 -10.43
N GLY A 101 -9.24 -22.13 -9.21
CA GLY A 101 -9.93 -22.59 -8.01
C GLY A 101 -10.25 -21.52 -6.96
N GLN A 102 -9.88 -20.25 -7.13
CA GLN A 102 -10.16 -19.19 -6.14
C GLN A 102 -11.20 -18.14 -6.57
N ALA A 103 -11.83 -18.29 -7.74
CA ALA A 103 -12.89 -17.40 -8.23
C ALA A 103 -14.26 -17.58 -7.54
N LEU A 104 -14.35 -18.32 -6.43
CA LEU A 104 -15.62 -18.69 -5.81
C LEU A 104 -15.65 -18.42 -4.30
N LEU A 105 -15.28 -17.22 -3.85
CA LEU A 105 -15.56 -16.75 -2.49
C LEU A 105 -15.57 -15.20 -2.45
N LEU A 106 -16.53 -14.61 -3.18
CA LEU A 106 -17.10 -13.29 -2.86
C LEU A 106 -18.62 -13.40 -2.92
#